data_AF-A0A972E474-F1
#
_entry.id   AF-A0A972E474-F1
#
_cell.length_a   1.000
_cell.length_b   1.000
_cell.length_c   1.000
_cell.angle_alpha   90.00
_cell.angle_beta   90.00
_cell.angle_gamma   90.00
#
_symmetry.space_group_name_H-M   'P 1'
#
loop_
_entity.id
_entity.type
_entity.pdbx_description
1 polymer ?
#
loop_
_entity_poly.entity_id
_entity_poly.type
_entity_poly.pdbx_seq_one_letter_code
_entity_poly.pdbx_strand_id
1 'polypeptide(L)'
;MKELIGLWFTLFLIFLPSETGAYVTIEIQRDPSYKILSIEPQEVLEGLTFFSLGSVGYLSLLEEYGYALAAKAKALGVSGAIVGRAKTASKTSVGDGRYLSVSPYLTAEALKSIAKGLLSGGIFPIVDLEQGYDLDVLKGLVSRSAYLGLLCRSQTLLNDASLEEFLNKNKWIPILLDPADIHPSAIVHTFIWNYPLTLQKQEEIRKNLLLMAVVLVKKPPFSTEIQVIRDADTTVKPGISYIVVRDPALVPSKNVQGAVWIPADEPFLVQEAKDILNGLTVARGKKNW
;
A
#
# COMPACT_ATOMS: atom_id res chain seq x y z
N MET A 1 -17.07 -47.47 -46.25
CA MET A 1 -18.29 -46.78 -45.80
C MET A 1 -18.25 -46.69 -44.27
N LYS A 2 -17.75 -45.56 -43.76
CA LYS A 2 -17.99 -44.94 -42.44
C LYS A 2 -16.88 -43.90 -42.22
N GLU A 3 -17.29 -42.65 -42.36
CA GLU A 3 -16.57 -41.44 -41.99
C GLU A 3 -16.29 -41.44 -40.49
N LEU A 4 -15.18 -40.81 -40.05
CA LEU A 4 -15.19 -39.95 -38.86
C LEU A 4 -13.89 -39.12 -38.78
N ILE A 5 -14.01 -37.90 -39.30
CA ILE A 5 -13.66 -36.61 -38.67
C ILE A 5 -12.27 -36.50 -38.05
N GLY A 6 -11.40 -35.77 -38.77
CA GLY A 6 -10.17 -35.21 -38.23
C GLY A 6 -10.46 -34.12 -37.20
N LEU A 7 -9.82 -34.23 -36.05
CA LEU A 7 -9.73 -33.15 -35.06
C LEU A 7 -8.34 -32.53 -35.16
N TRP A 8 -8.29 -31.41 -35.89
CA TRP A 8 -7.21 -30.45 -35.78
C TRP A 8 -7.35 -29.75 -34.43
N PHE A 9 -6.50 -30.11 -33.46
CA PHE A 9 -6.35 -29.32 -32.24
C PHE A 9 -5.53 -28.07 -32.55
N THR A 10 -6.23 -27.01 -32.94
CA THR A 10 -5.65 -25.66 -33.00
C THR A 10 -5.44 -25.20 -31.56
N LEU A 11 -4.18 -25.26 -31.09
CA LEU A 11 -3.77 -24.71 -29.81
C LEU A 11 -3.87 -23.18 -29.90
N PHE A 12 -4.97 -22.60 -29.44
CA PHE A 12 -5.06 -21.15 -29.23
C PHE A 12 -4.19 -20.79 -28.03
N LEU A 13 -2.95 -20.38 -28.30
CA LEU A 13 -2.17 -19.55 -27.39
C LEU A 13 -2.89 -18.19 -27.31
N ILE A 14 -3.78 -18.05 -26.32
CA ILE A 14 -4.26 -16.74 -25.90
C ILE A 14 -3.08 -16.08 -25.19
N PHE A 15 -2.34 -15.25 -25.93
CA PHE A 15 -1.49 -14.24 -25.34
C PHE A 15 -2.41 -13.25 -24.61
N LEU A 16 -2.58 -13.45 -23.30
CA LEU A 16 -3.05 -12.38 -22.44
C LEU A 16 -1.92 -11.33 -22.41
N PRO A 17 -2.21 -10.07 -22.73
CA PRO A 17 -1.21 -9.01 -22.65
C PRO A 17 -0.71 -8.94 -21.21
N SER A 18 0.61 -9.05 -21.05
CA SER A 18 1.30 -8.85 -19.77
C SER A 18 1.22 -7.38 -19.39
N GLU A 19 0.13 -6.99 -18.72
CA GLU A 19 0.07 -5.75 -17.97
C GLU A 19 0.79 -5.97 -16.63
N THR A 20 1.86 -5.22 -16.43
CA THR A 20 2.69 -5.20 -15.22
C THR A 20 1.87 -4.75 -14.02
N GLY A 21 1.32 -5.74 -13.32
CA GLY A 21 0.56 -5.65 -12.08
C GLY A 21 0.29 -7.05 -11.53
N ALA A 22 1.34 -7.84 -11.29
CA ALA A 22 1.20 -9.23 -10.87
C ALA A 22 0.76 -9.30 -9.40
N TYR A 23 -0.54 -9.53 -9.17
CA TYR A 23 -0.97 -10.01 -7.86
C TYR A 23 -0.51 -11.45 -7.68
N VAL A 24 -0.02 -11.77 -6.48
CA VAL A 24 0.40 -13.13 -6.13
C VAL A 24 -0.60 -13.71 -5.15
N THR A 25 -1.12 -14.88 -5.47
CA THR A 25 -1.89 -15.67 -4.51
C THR A 25 -0.95 -16.67 -3.85
N ILE A 26 -0.83 -16.57 -2.53
CA ILE A 26 -0.03 -17.51 -1.73
C ILE A 26 -0.98 -18.54 -1.17
N GLU A 27 -0.82 -19.80 -1.57
CA GLU A 27 -1.58 -20.92 -1.05
C GLU A 27 -0.88 -21.47 0.21
N ILE A 28 -1.63 -21.69 1.28
CA ILE A 28 -1.08 -22.30 2.48
C ILE A 28 -1.15 -23.82 2.34
N GLN A 29 0.00 -24.52 2.37
CA GLN A 29 0.09 -25.96 2.07
C GLN A 29 -0.86 -26.87 2.88
N ARG A 30 -1.21 -26.53 4.13
CA ARG A 30 -2.13 -27.32 4.97
C ARG A 30 -3.61 -26.98 4.80
N ASP A 31 -3.92 -25.84 4.21
CA ASP A 31 -5.26 -25.46 3.81
C ASP A 31 -5.19 -24.85 2.42
N PRO A 32 -5.19 -25.67 1.36
CA PRO A 32 -5.14 -25.18 -0.02
C PRO A 32 -6.35 -24.30 -0.38
N SER A 33 -7.39 -24.26 0.47
CA SER A 33 -8.50 -23.32 0.33
C SER A 33 -8.18 -21.93 0.91
N TYR A 34 -7.19 -21.81 1.79
CA TYR A 34 -6.74 -20.55 2.34
C TYR A 34 -5.69 -19.88 1.43
N LYS A 35 -6.13 -18.79 0.81
CA LYS A 35 -5.35 -18.01 -0.16
C LYS A 35 -5.08 -16.61 0.38
N ILE A 36 -3.84 -16.14 0.24
CA ILE A 36 -3.43 -14.79 0.64
C ILE A 36 -3.17 -13.97 -0.62
N LEU A 37 -3.80 -12.80 -0.72
CA LEU A 37 -3.55 -11.84 -1.78
C LEU A 37 -2.37 -10.93 -1.42
N SER A 38 -1.30 -10.99 -2.21
CA SER A 38 -0.25 -9.97 -2.25
C SER A 38 -0.46 -9.09 -3.47
N ILE A 39 -0.70 -7.80 -3.25
CA ILE A 39 -1.08 -6.85 -4.28
C ILE A 39 -0.57 -5.45 -3.93
N GLU A 40 -0.08 -4.71 -4.91
CA GLU A 40 0.36 -3.33 -4.73
C GLU A 40 -0.85 -2.38 -4.71
N PRO A 41 -0.79 -1.24 -3.99
CA PRO A 41 -1.96 -0.35 -3.84
C PRO A 41 -2.53 0.19 -5.15
N GLN A 42 -1.67 0.45 -6.14
CA GLN A 42 -2.06 0.93 -7.47
C GLN A 42 -2.99 -0.06 -8.20
N GLU A 43 -2.85 -1.35 -7.91
CA GLU A 43 -3.70 -2.38 -8.48
C GLU A 43 -5.07 -2.39 -7.78
N VAL A 44 -5.14 -1.99 -6.52
CA VAL A 44 -6.41 -1.89 -5.78
C VAL A 44 -7.17 -0.64 -6.24
N LEU A 45 -6.49 0.51 -6.24
CA LEU A 45 -7.01 1.78 -6.73
C LEU A 45 -5.88 2.54 -7.45
N GLU A 46 -6.12 2.92 -8.69
CA GLU A 46 -5.12 3.52 -9.58
C GLU A 46 -4.46 4.78 -8.97
N GLY A 47 -3.15 4.89 -9.15
CA GLY A 47 -2.36 6.04 -8.72
C GLY A 47 -1.91 6.03 -7.25
N LEU A 48 -2.38 5.06 -6.44
CA LEU A 48 -1.94 4.89 -5.06
C LEU A 48 -0.65 4.08 -4.96
N THR A 49 0.19 4.44 -4.01
CA THR A 49 1.36 3.66 -3.56
C THR A 49 1.27 3.45 -2.05
N PHE A 50 2.10 2.58 -1.48
CA PHE A 50 2.19 2.51 -0.01
C PHE A 50 2.64 3.85 0.55
N PHE A 51 3.54 4.55 -0.13
CA PHE A 51 3.99 5.85 0.32
C PHE A 51 2.85 6.88 0.38
N SER A 52 1.99 6.95 -0.63
CA SER A 52 0.83 7.85 -0.61
C SER A 52 -0.15 7.50 0.51
N LEU A 53 -0.38 6.21 0.77
CA LEU A 53 -1.22 5.78 1.90
C LEU A 53 -0.61 6.23 3.24
N GLY A 54 0.71 6.13 3.41
CA GLY A 54 1.35 6.61 4.63
C GLY A 54 1.37 8.13 4.79
N SER A 55 1.16 8.89 3.71
CA SER A 55 0.96 10.34 3.77
C SER A 55 -0.48 10.75 4.11
N VAL A 56 -1.47 9.83 4.05
CA VAL A 56 -2.87 10.16 4.34
C VAL A 56 -3.04 10.56 5.81
N GLY A 57 -3.50 11.79 6.04
CA GLY A 57 -3.70 12.32 7.39
C GLY A 57 -4.89 11.73 8.15
N TYR A 58 -5.88 11.21 7.43
CA TYR A 58 -7.17 10.77 7.96
C TYR A 58 -7.29 9.24 8.00
N LEU A 59 -7.25 8.68 9.21
CA LEU A 59 -7.26 7.23 9.42
C LEU A 59 -8.51 6.52 8.90
N SER A 60 -9.67 7.19 8.88
CA SER A 60 -10.91 6.62 8.33
C SER A 60 -10.80 6.33 6.84
N LEU A 61 -10.05 7.13 6.08
CA LEU A 61 -9.81 6.85 4.65
C LEU A 61 -8.89 5.65 4.45
N LEU A 62 -7.95 5.41 5.36
CA LEU A 62 -7.15 4.19 5.34
C LEU A 62 -7.99 2.94 5.66
N GLU A 63 -8.99 3.08 6.53
CA GLU A 63 -10.01 2.04 6.76
C GLU A 63 -10.85 1.81 5.47
N GLU A 64 -11.25 2.88 4.75
CA GLU A 64 -11.94 2.76 3.45
C GLU A 64 -11.08 2.08 2.37
N TYR A 65 -9.77 2.39 2.31
CA TYR A 65 -8.83 1.66 1.45
C TYR A 65 -8.78 0.17 1.82
N GLY A 66 -8.68 -0.15 3.10
CA GLY A 66 -8.70 -1.54 3.58
C GLY A 66 -9.99 -2.26 3.15
N TYR A 67 -11.13 -1.58 3.19
CA TYR A 67 -12.40 -2.12 2.70
C TYR A 67 -12.39 -2.35 1.18
N ALA A 68 -11.80 -1.45 0.40
CA ALA A 68 -11.61 -1.64 -1.05
C ALA A 68 -10.69 -2.82 -1.39
N LEU A 69 -9.60 -2.99 -0.64
CA LEU A 69 -8.73 -4.15 -0.74
C LEU A 69 -9.47 -5.45 -0.38
N ALA A 70 -10.31 -5.43 0.66
CA ALA A 70 -11.15 -6.57 1.03
C ALA A 70 -12.12 -6.95 -0.09
N ALA A 71 -12.74 -5.95 -0.71
CA ALA A 71 -13.64 -6.15 -1.85
C ALA A 71 -12.95 -6.88 -3.01
N LYS A 72 -11.75 -6.41 -3.37
CA LYS A 72 -10.94 -7.03 -4.42
C LYS A 72 -10.52 -8.46 -4.04
N ALA A 73 -10.08 -8.66 -2.81
CA ALA A 73 -9.71 -9.96 -2.27
C ALA A 73 -10.87 -10.97 -2.30
N LYS A 74 -12.08 -10.56 -1.89
CA LYS A 74 -13.29 -11.41 -1.96
C LYS A 74 -13.68 -11.77 -3.39
N ALA A 75 -13.59 -10.83 -4.33
CA ALA A 75 -13.87 -11.10 -5.74
C ALA A 75 -12.92 -12.15 -6.34
N LEU A 76 -11.69 -12.24 -5.81
CA LEU A 76 -10.69 -13.25 -6.18
C LEU A 76 -10.82 -14.56 -5.40
N GLY A 77 -11.79 -14.68 -4.49
CA GLY A 77 -12.00 -15.88 -3.68
C GLY A 77 -10.89 -16.16 -2.67
N VAL A 78 -10.16 -15.13 -2.22
CA VAL A 78 -9.07 -15.29 -1.24
C VAL A 78 -9.57 -15.06 0.20
N SER A 79 -8.79 -15.55 1.17
CA SER A 79 -9.14 -15.55 2.60
C SER A 79 -8.38 -14.51 3.42
N GLY A 80 -7.18 -14.13 2.96
CA GLY A 80 -6.35 -13.10 3.57
C GLY A 80 -5.77 -12.13 2.54
N ALA A 81 -5.28 -10.97 2.98
CA ALA A 81 -4.60 -10.01 2.11
C ALA A 81 -3.50 -9.25 2.86
N ILE A 82 -2.44 -8.91 2.12
CA ILE A 82 -1.32 -8.15 2.66
C ILE A 82 -1.70 -6.67 2.79
N VAL A 83 -1.63 -6.13 4.01
CA VAL A 83 -1.90 -4.70 4.30
C VAL A 83 -0.73 -3.78 4.00
N GLY A 84 0.47 -4.35 3.90
CA GLY A 84 1.72 -3.65 3.73
C GLY A 84 2.88 -4.37 4.42
N ARG A 85 4.01 -3.68 4.48
CA ARG A 85 5.28 -4.21 4.98
C ARG A 85 5.57 -3.67 6.38
N ALA A 86 6.17 -4.48 7.25
CA ALA A 86 6.60 -4.04 8.58
C ALA A 86 7.86 -3.15 8.57
N LYS A 87 8.54 -3.06 7.42
CA LYS A 87 9.75 -2.27 7.26
C LYS A 87 9.42 -0.80 6.97
N THR A 88 10.17 0.09 7.61
CA THR A 88 10.12 1.54 7.37
C THR A 88 10.96 1.95 6.17
N ALA A 89 10.62 3.08 5.56
CA ALA A 89 11.45 3.69 4.53
C ALA A 89 12.75 4.23 5.15
N SER A 90 13.85 4.12 4.42
CA SER A 90 15.05 4.94 4.65
C SER A 90 15.04 6.16 3.72
N LYS A 91 15.87 7.17 4.02
CA LYS A 91 16.05 8.37 3.16
C LYS A 91 16.34 8.03 1.69
N THR A 92 17.02 6.91 1.43
CA THR A 92 17.39 6.49 0.07
C THR A 92 16.29 5.70 -0.64
N SER A 93 15.22 5.32 0.07
CA SER A 93 14.13 4.48 -0.46
C SER A 93 12.77 5.19 -0.48
N VAL A 94 12.72 6.47 -0.09
CA VAL A 94 11.49 7.28 -0.07
C VAL A 94 10.84 7.37 -1.46
N GLY A 95 11.65 7.41 -2.52
CA GLY A 95 11.16 7.47 -3.90
C GLY A 95 10.62 6.14 -4.45
N ASP A 96 10.88 5.02 -3.78
CA ASP A 96 10.49 3.70 -4.28
C ASP A 96 8.98 3.43 -4.20
N GLY A 97 8.23 4.22 -3.42
CA GLY A 97 6.78 4.04 -3.23
C GLY A 97 6.38 2.79 -2.42
N ARG A 98 7.33 1.90 -2.08
CA ARG A 98 7.11 0.57 -1.48
C ARG A 98 6.80 0.57 0.01
N TYR A 99 7.11 1.64 0.72
CA TYR A 99 7.01 1.73 2.18
C TYR A 99 6.05 2.84 2.60
N LEU A 100 5.35 2.65 3.72
CA LEU A 100 4.39 3.63 4.22
C LEU A 100 5.07 4.89 4.75
N SER A 101 6.14 4.78 5.54
CA SER A 101 6.79 5.95 6.15
C SER A 101 8.20 5.62 6.64
N VAL A 102 9.03 6.65 6.83
CA VAL A 102 10.27 6.56 7.63
C VAL A 102 10.00 6.41 9.13
N SER A 103 8.78 6.71 9.58
CA SER A 103 8.38 6.63 10.99
C SER A 103 7.77 5.27 11.31
N PRO A 104 8.30 4.52 12.30
CA PRO A 104 7.69 3.29 12.77
C PRO A 104 6.27 3.52 13.32
N TYR A 105 6.07 4.66 14.00
CA TYR A 105 4.78 5.04 14.57
C TYR A 105 3.70 5.22 13.49
N LEU A 106 3.99 6.01 12.44
CA LEU A 106 3.05 6.26 11.35
C LEU A 106 2.79 4.99 10.54
N THR A 107 3.83 4.18 10.34
CA THR A 107 3.71 2.88 9.66
C THR A 107 2.76 1.95 10.40
N ALA A 108 2.94 1.77 11.72
CA ALA A 108 2.05 0.94 12.53
C ALA A 108 0.62 1.48 12.59
N GLU A 109 0.44 2.80 12.64
CA GLU A 109 -0.87 3.43 12.62
C GLU A 109 -1.61 3.18 11.29
N ALA A 110 -0.94 3.38 10.15
CA ALA A 110 -1.50 3.12 8.84
C ALA A 110 -1.85 1.65 8.63
N LEU A 111 -0.93 0.72 8.94
CA LEU A 111 -1.16 -0.73 8.85
C LEU A 111 -2.39 -1.16 9.66
N LYS A 112 -2.53 -0.65 10.90
CA LYS A 112 -3.70 -0.95 11.74
C LYS A 112 -5.00 -0.46 11.11
N SER A 113 -5.04 0.76 10.58
CA SER A 113 -6.26 1.30 9.95
C SER A 113 -6.64 0.51 8.71
N ILE A 114 -5.68 0.19 7.84
CA ILE A 114 -5.94 -0.65 6.67
C ILE A 114 -6.44 -2.05 7.11
N ALA A 115 -5.83 -2.63 8.13
CA ALA A 115 -6.24 -3.94 8.68
C ALA A 115 -7.68 -3.96 9.18
N LYS A 116 -8.15 -2.88 9.83
CA LYS A 116 -9.55 -2.78 10.25
C LYS A 116 -10.52 -2.81 9.07
N GLY A 117 -10.21 -2.06 8.01
CA GLY A 117 -11.03 -2.06 6.79
C GLY A 117 -11.16 -3.46 6.17
N LEU A 118 -10.06 -4.21 6.16
CA LEU A 118 -10.02 -5.60 5.73
C LEU A 118 -10.90 -6.52 6.57
N LEU A 119 -10.79 -6.41 7.90
CA LEU A 119 -11.62 -7.18 8.83
C LEU A 119 -13.11 -6.87 8.64
N SER A 120 -13.47 -5.59 8.44
CA SER A 120 -14.84 -5.18 8.14
C SER A 120 -15.36 -5.74 6.81
N GLY A 121 -14.50 -5.91 5.81
CA GLY A 121 -14.80 -6.59 4.55
C GLY A 121 -14.66 -8.12 4.62
N GLY A 122 -14.34 -8.66 5.79
CA GLY A 122 -14.28 -10.09 6.05
C GLY A 122 -13.08 -10.83 5.45
N ILE A 123 -11.96 -10.13 5.28
CA ILE A 123 -10.68 -10.70 4.85
C ILE A 123 -9.67 -10.54 5.98
N PHE A 124 -8.86 -11.58 6.22
CA PHE A 124 -7.87 -11.54 7.28
C PHE A 124 -6.66 -10.69 6.88
N PRO A 125 -6.30 -9.65 7.67
CA PRO A 125 -5.19 -8.77 7.35
C PRO A 125 -3.83 -9.38 7.74
N ILE A 126 -2.86 -9.23 6.86
CA ILE A 126 -1.52 -9.81 7.01
C ILE A 126 -0.45 -8.75 6.77
N VAL A 127 0.56 -8.68 7.62
CA VAL A 127 1.73 -7.81 7.41
C VAL A 127 2.88 -8.65 6.88
N ASP A 128 3.53 -8.16 5.82
CA ASP A 128 4.66 -8.83 5.19
C ASP A 128 5.99 -8.47 5.86
N LEU A 129 6.77 -9.51 6.20
CA LEU A 129 8.12 -9.40 6.78
C LEU A 129 9.22 -9.80 5.79
N GLU A 130 8.89 -10.26 4.57
CA GLU A 130 9.83 -10.86 3.63
C GLU A 130 11.05 -9.97 3.32
N GLN A 131 10.84 -8.65 3.21
CA GLN A 131 11.90 -7.69 2.89
C GLN A 131 12.63 -7.14 4.13
N GLY A 132 12.46 -7.78 5.28
CA GLY A 132 12.88 -7.33 6.60
C GLY A 132 11.75 -6.64 7.36
N TYR A 133 12.01 -6.31 8.61
CA TYR A 133 11.05 -5.68 9.51
C TYR A 133 11.70 -4.61 10.39
N ASP A 134 10.87 -3.70 10.89
CA ASP A 134 11.23 -2.78 11.95
C ASP A 134 10.53 -3.24 13.24
N LEU A 135 11.30 -3.58 14.28
CA LEU A 135 10.75 -4.11 15.52
C LEU A 135 9.82 -3.10 16.21
N ASP A 136 10.07 -1.81 16.04
CA ASP A 136 9.23 -0.77 16.65
C ASP A 136 7.90 -0.60 15.91
N VAL A 137 7.83 -0.96 14.62
CA VAL A 137 6.55 -1.12 13.92
C VAL A 137 5.75 -2.27 14.56
N LEU A 138 6.38 -3.43 14.78
CA LEU A 138 5.70 -4.59 15.37
C LEU A 138 5.21 -4.31 16.81
N LYS A 139 6.05 -3.70 17.65
CA LYS A 139 5.63 -3.21 18.99
C LYS A 139 4.52 -2.16 18.89
N GLY A 140 4.59 -1.30 17.87
CA GLY A 140 3.56 -0.31 17.57
C GLY A 140 2.21 -0.94 17.25
N LEU A 141 2.18 -2.04 16.51
CA LEU A 141 0.97 -2.81 16.20
C LEU A 141 0.39 -3.47 17.45
N VAL A 142 1.24 -4.11 18.27
CA VAL A 142 0.84 -4.76 19.54
C VAL A 142 0.25 -3.77 20.52
N SER A 143 0.95 -2.65 20.78
CA SER A 143 0.49 -1.63 21.73
C SER A 143 -0.85 -0.99 21.33
N ARG A 144 -1.20 -1.07 20.05
CA ARG A 144 -2.49 -0.60 19.50
C ARG A 144 -3.54 -1.71 19.41
N SER A 145 -3.26 -2.92 19.91
CA SER A 145 -4.13 -4.09 19.82
C SER A 145 -4.59 -4.38 18.38
N ALA A 146 -3.69 -4.26 17.41
CA ALA A 146 -3.99 -4.58 16.02
C ALA A 146 -4.22 -6.09 15.86
N TYR A 147 -5.33 -6.48 15.25
CA TYR A 147 -5.65 -7.88 14.96
C TYR A 147 -5.25 -8.22 13.53
N LEU A 148 -4.11 -8.90 13.37
CA LEU A 148 -3.49 -9.23 12.08
C LEU A 148 -2.52 -10.40 12.22
N GLY A 149 -2.20 -11.04 11.10
CA GLY A 149 -1.13 -12.03 11.01
C GLY A 149 0.18 -11.47 10.47
N LEU A 150 1.26 -12.22 10.65
CA LEU A 150 2.58 -11.92 10.08
C LEU A 150 2.93 -12.98 9.05
N LEU A 151 3.31 -12.55 7.85
CA LEU A 151 3.84 -13.43 6.81
C LEU A 151 5.37 -13.42 6.86
N CYS A 152 5.96 -14.58 7.09
CA CYS A 152 7.40 -14.76 7.11
C CYS A 152 7.78 -15.92 6.18
N ARG A 153 8.51 -15.61 5.09
CA ARG A 153 8.93 -16.60 4.07
C ARG A 153 10.42 -16.96 4.14
N SER A 154 11.18 -16.32 5.03
CA SER A 154 12.62 -16.55 5.16
C SER A 154 12.93 -17.22 6.50
N GLN A 155 13.55 -18.40 6.43
CA GLN A 155 14.07 -19.10 7.61
C GLN A 155 15.09 -18.25 8.38
N THR A 156 15.78 -17.31 7.71
CA THR A 156 16.74 -16.40 8.34
C THR A 156 16.08 -15.41 9.29
N LEU A 157 14.84 -14.98 8.98
CA LEU A 157 14.07 -14.08 9.85
C LEU A 157 13.56 -14.81 11.10
N LEU A 158 13.26 -16.10 10.99
CA LEU A 158 12.88 -16.94 12.14
C LEU A 158 14.04 -17.15 13.12
N ASN A 159 15.28 -17.09 12.63
CA ASN A 159 16.48 -17.19 13.46
C ASN A 159 16.91 -15.83 14.04
N ASP A 160 16.16 -14.75 13.80
CA ASP A 160 16.41 -13.46 14.44
C ASP A 160 15.93 -13.51 15.89
N ALA A 161 16.88 -13.44 16.83
CA ALA A 161 16.61 -13.52 18.26
C ALA A 161 15.62 -12.44 18.74
N SER A 162 15.63 -11.26 18.11
CA SER A 162 14.72 -10.16 18.49
C SER A 162 13.29 -10.45 18.03
N LEU A 163 13.13 -11.02 16.83
CA LEU A 163 11.82 -11.46 16.34
C LEU A 163 11.31 -12.63 17.18
N GLU A 164 12.17 -13.62 17.45
CA GLU A 164 11.82 -14.77 18.28
C GLU A 164 11.37 -14.34 19.69
N GLU A 165 12.12 -13.47 20.36
CA GLU A 165 11.75 -12.92 21.67
C GLU A 165 10.41 -12.18 21.61
N PHE A 166 10.20 -11.37 20.57
CA PHE A 166 8.95 -10.65 20.36
C PHE A 166 7.76 -11.59 20.19
N LEU A 167 7.89 -12.61 19.33
CA LEU A 167 6.82 -13.58 19.06
C LEU A 167 6.52 -14.44 20.29
N ASN A 168 7.55 -14.84 21.05
CA ASN A 168 7.39 -15.58 22.30
C ASN A 168 6.59 -14.81 23.37
N LYS A 169 6.72 -13.48 23.40
CA LYS A 169 5.90 -12.60 24.26
C LYS A 169 4.49 -12.36 23.72
N ASN A 170 4.29 -12.51 22.42
CA ASN A 170 3.04 -12.16 21.71
C ASN A 170 2.44 -13.37 20.97
N LYS A 171 2.28 -14.50 21.66
CA LYS A 171 1.80 -15.78 21.10
C LYS A 171 0.42 -15.73 20.45
N TRP A 172 -0.35 -14.66 20.68
CA TRP A 172 -1.66 -14.44 20.09
C TRP A 172 -1.60 -13.98 18.63
N ILE A 173 -0.43 -13.53 18.14
CA ILE A 173 -0.24 -13.13 16.75
C ILE A 173 -0.07 -14.39 15.89
N PRO A 174 -0.96 -14.66 14.92
CA PRO A 174 -0.76 -15.77 14.01
C PRO A 174 0.42 -15.49 13.07
N ILE A 175 1.29 -16.48 12.92
CA ILE A 175 2.42 -16.46 11.99
C ILE A 175 2.10 -17.40 10.84
N LEU A 176 2.19 -16.88 9.62
CA LEU A 176 2.01 -17.63 8.39
C LEU A 176 3.41 -17.88 7.81
N LEU A 177 3.81 -19.15 7.80
CA LEU A 177 5.11 -19.62 7.32
C LEU A 177 4.91 -20.40 6.01
N ASP A 178 5.75 -20.08 5.02
CA ASP A 178 5.79 -20.74 3.72
C ASP A 178 7.24 -21.25 3.46
N PRO A 179 7.51 -22.56 3.27
CA PRO A 179 6.74 -23.73 3.70
C PRO A 179 7.62 -24.75 4.45
N ALA A 180 7.36 -25.01 5.74
CA ALA A 180 7.71 -26.29 6.38
C ALA A 180 7.07 -26.43 7.77
N ASP A 181 7.07 -25.38 8.57
CA ASP A 181 6.59 -25.45 9.96
C ASP A 181 5.61 -24.33 10.22
N ILE A 182 4.38 -24.67 10.59
CA ILE A 182 3.37 -23.69 11.01
C ILE A 182 3.30 -23.76 12.54
N HIS A 183 3.46 -22.62 13.22
CA HIS A 183 3.14 -22.48 14.64
C HIS A 183 1.61 -22.65 14.81
N PRO A 184 1.11 -23.41 15.81
CA PRO A 184 -0.26 -23.94 15.89
C PRO A 184 -1.43 -22.93 16.03
N SER A 185 -1.23 -21.65 15.75
CA SER A 185 -2.20 -20.58 15.95
C SER A 185 -2.83 -20.03 14.66
N ALA A 186 -2.84 -20.78 13.54
CA ALA A 186 -3.51 -20.34 12.31
C ALA A 186 -5.04 -20.22 12.52
N ILE A 187 -5.53 -18.98 12.64
CA ILE A 187 -6.94 -18.69 12.87
C ILE A 187 -7.65 -18.61 11.52
N VAL A 188 -8.57 -19.55 11.28
CA VAL A 188 -9.52 -19.51 10.17
C VAL A 188 -10.73 -18.70 10.64
N HIS A 189 -10.92 -17.51 10.08
CA HIS A 189 -12.16 -16.76 10.26
C HIS A 189 -12.89 -16.63 8.92
N THR A 190 -14.07 -17.24 8.85
CA THR A 190 -15.02 -17.05 7.76
C THR A 190 -15.92 -15.88 8.12
N PHE A 191 -15.61 -14.70 7.60
CA PHE A 191 -16.47 -13.53 7.74
C PHE A 191 -17.41 -13.44 6.54
N ILE A 192 -18.71 -13.30 6.83
CA ILE A 192 -19.78 -13.17 5.84
C ILE A 192 -19.86 -11.71 5.40
N TRP A 193 -19.92 -11.48 4.08
CA TRP A 193 -20.08 -10.16 3.48
C TRP A 193 -21.24 -10.17 2.49
N ASN A 194 -21.98 -9.06 2.41
CA ASN A 194 -23.23 -8.94 1.67
C ASN A 194 -23.29 -7.75 0.69
N TYR A 195 -22.19 -7.04 0.37
CA TYR A 195 -22.32 -5.85 -0.49
C TYR A 195 -21.11 -5.54 -1.39
N PRO A 196 -21.16 -5.76 -2.71
CA PRO A 196 -20.08 -5.36 -3.61
C PRO A 196 -19.90 -3.83 -3.64
N LEU A 197 -18.65 -3.38 -3.68
CA LEU A 197 -18.29 -1.96 -3.79
C LEU A 197 -18.55 -1.47 -5.21
N THR A 198 -19.37 -0.42 -5.37
CA THR A 198 -19.66 0.14 -6.70
C THR A 198 -18.43 0.87 -7.26
N LEU A 199 -18.28 0.89 -8.59
CA LEU A 199 -17.20 1.63 -9.26
C LEU A 199 -17.18 3.12 -8.87
N GLN A 200 -18.36 3.73 -8.72
CA GLN A 200 -18.49 5.11 -8.28
C GLN A 200 -17.91 5.32 -6.87
N LYS A 201 -18.19 4.40 -5.93
CA LYS A 201 -17.66 4.52 -4.56
C LYS A 201 -16.16 4.22 -4.51
N GLN A 202 -15.65 3.29 -5.32
CA GLN A 202 -14.21 3.06 -5.46
C GLN A 202 -13.49 4.33 -5.93
N GLU A 203 -14.04 5.01 -6.94
CA GLU A 203 -13.47 6.25 -7.46
C GLU A 203 -13.53 7.39 -6.44
N GLU A 204 -14.61 7.49 -5.66
CA GLU A 204 -14.72 8.44 -4.56
C GLU A 204 -13.64 8.21 -3.50
N ILE A 205 -13.44 6.96 -3.06
CA ILE A 205 -12.40 6.56 -2.11
C ILE A 205 -11.02 6.93 -2.67
N ARG A 206 -10.75 6.58 -3.94
CA ARG A 206 -9.48 6.85 -4.62
C ARG A 206 -9.16 8.34 -4.66
N LYS A 207 -10.09 9.18 -5.11
CA LYS A 207 -9.89 10.64 -5.15
C LYS A 207 -9.66 11.23 -3.76
N ASN A 208 -10.43 10.79 -2.76
CA ASN A 208 -10.26 11.26 -1.39
C ASN A 208 -8.89 10.87 -0.83
N LEU A 209 -8.43 9.64 -1.06
CA LEU A 209 -7.09 9.19 -0.64
C LEU A 209 -5.99 10.03 -1.31
N LEU A 210 -6.07 10.25 -2.62
CA LEU A 210 -5.08 11.03 -3.37
C LEU A 210 -5.03 12.50 -2.89
N LEU A 211 -6.19 13.15 -2.69
CA LEU A 211 -6.26 14.51 -2.14
C LEU A 211 -5.68 14.59 -0.72
N MET A 212 -6.01 13.62 0.13
CA MET A 212 -5.54 13.58 1.51
C MET A 212 -4.08 13.15 1.66
N ALA A 213 -3.46 12.68 0.58
CA ALA A 213 -2.04 12.40 0.51
C ALA A 213 -1.21 13.60 0.00
N VAL A 214 -1.82 14.71 -0.43
CA VAL A 214 -1.07 15.89 -0.89
C VAL A 214 -0.32 16.55 0.27
N VAL A 215 1.01 16.68 0.15
CA VAL A 215 1.89 17.19 1.21
C VAL A 215 2.49 18.54 0.84
N LEU A 216 2.31 19.54 1.70
CA LEU A 216 3.08 20.78 1.64
C LEU A 216 4.49 20.53 2.18
N VAL A 217 5.50 20.58 1.31
CA VAL A 217 6.90 20.33 1.67
C VAL A 217 7.58 21.59 2.16
N LYS A 218 7.30 22.72 1.51
CA LYS A 218 7.82 24.04 1.90
C LYS A 218 6.76 25.10 1.66
N LYS A 219 6.43 25.86 2.71
CA LYS A 219 5.47 26.97 2.63
C LYS A 219 6.03 28.11 1.77
N PRO A 220 5.35 28.51 0.68
CA PRO A 220 5.78 29.63 -0.14
C PRO A 220 5.47 30.98 0.52
N PRO A 221 6.22 32.04 0.19
CA PRO A 221 5.86 33.42 0.49
C PRO A 221 4.79 34.00 -0.47
N PHE A 222 3.94 33.16 -1.09
CA PHE A 222 3.14 33.40 -2.31
C PHE A 222 4.01 33.38 -3.58
N SER A 223 3.77 32.42 -4.48
CA SER A 223 4.60 32.26 -5.70
C SER A 223 3.84 32.63 -6.95
N THR A 224 4.49 33.41 -7.82
CA THR A 224 3.92 33.83 -9.12
C THR A 224 4.23 32.86 -10.25
N GLU A 225 5.23 31.98 -10.09
CA GLU A 225 5.63 30.98 -11.10
C GLU A 225 5.73 29.58 -10.45
N ILE A 226 5.09 28.59 -11.06
CA ILE A 226 5.03 27.21 -10.58
C ILE A 226 5.50 26.27 -11.69
N GLN A 227 6.50 25.43 -11.40
CA GLN A 227 6.97 24.36 -12.28
C GLN A 227 6.52 22.99 -11.77
N VAL A 228 6.09 22.11 -12.66
CA VAL A 228 5.76 20.72 -12.34
C VAL A 228 6.96 19.83 -12.68
N ILE A 229 7.44 19.05 -11.72
CA ILE A 229 8.55 18.09 -11.84
C ILE A 229 7.97 16.67 -11.84
N ARG A 230 8.26 15.90 -12.90
CA ARG A 230 7.77 14.52 -13.08
C ARG A 230 8.87 13.48 -13.05
N ASP A 231 10.09 13.89 -13.35
CA ASP A 231 11.25 13.03 -13.51
C ASP A 231 12.52 13.77 -13.06
N ALA A 232 13.61 13.02 -12.91
CA ALA A 232 14.91 13.56 -12.52
C ALA A 232 15.58 14.41 -13.62
N ASP A 233 15.14 14.28 -14.87
CA ASP A 233 15.71 14.98 -16.03
C ASP A 233 15.11 16.40 -16.20
N THR A 234 14.03 16.70 -15.49
CA THR A 234 13.38 18.00 -15.52
C THR A 234 14.34 19.10 -15.07
N THR A 235 14.67 20.03 -15.97
CA THR A 235 15.56 21.16 -15.65
C THR A 235 14.88 22.11 -14.66
N VAL A 236 15.45 22.22 -13.46
CA VAL A 236 14.90 23.00 -12.34
C VAL A 236 15.26 24.49 -12.49
N LYS A 237 14.25 25.36 -12.60
CA LYS A 237 14.46 26.81 -12.60
C LYS A 237 14.65 27.33 -11.17
N PRO A 238 15.76 28.00 -10.82
CA PRO A 238 15.97 28.46 -9.45
C PRO A 238 14.97 29.56 -9.05
N GLY A 239 14.58 29.57 -7.77
CA GLY A 239 13.84 30.68 -7.17
C GLY A 239 12.34 30.69 -7.45
N ILE A 240 11.73 29.55 -7.82
CA ILE A 240 10.27 29.43 -8.02
C ILE A 240 9.66 28.37 -7.09
N SER A 241 8.34 28.16 -7.21
CA SER A 241 7.63 27.08 -6.53
C SER A 241 7.50 25.83 -7.40
N TYR A 242 7.42 24.66 -6.76
CA TYR A 242 7.36 23.38 -7.45
C TYR A 242 6.19 22.51 -7.02
N ILE A 243 5.64 21.80 -8.00
CA ILE A 243 4.77 20.64 -7.78
C ILE A 243 5.59 19.41 -8.16
N VAL A 244 5.84 18.54 -7.19
CA VAL A 244 6.61 17.31 -7.40
C VAL A 244 5.65 16.14 -7.45
N VAL A 245 5.73 15.36 -8.52
CA VAL A 245 4.78 14.29 -8.80
C VAL A 245 5.41 12.93 -8.51
N ARG A 246 4.68 12.07 -7.79
CA ARG A 246 5.05 10.69 -7.41
C ARG A 246 6.26 10.57 -6.50
N ASP A 247 7.47 10.93 -6.96
CA ASP A 247 8.70 10.72 -6.21
C ASP A 247 9.06 11.95 -5.33
N PRO A 248 8.95 11.85 -3.99
CA PRO A 248 9.29 12.96 -3.09
C PRO A 248 10.79 13.28 -3.05
N ALA A 249 11.67 12.39 -3.53
CA ALA A 249 13.10 12.62 -3.60
C ALA A 249 13.47 13.65 -4.68
N LEU A 250 12.58 13.91 -5.64
CA LEU A 250 12.77 14.92 -6.69
C LEU A 250 12.58 16.36 -6.19
N VAL A 251 12.18 16.57 -4.93
CA VAL A 251 12.04 17.92 -4.36
C VAL A 251 13.42 18.61 -4.36
N PRO A 252 13.58 19.76 -5.03
CA PRO A 252 14.87 20.44 -5.08
C PRO A 252 15.33 20.87 -3.68
N SER A 253 16.62 20.68 -3.38
CA SER A 253 17.18 20.94 -2.05
C SER A 253 17.58 22.40 -1.81
N LYS A 254 17.73 23.20 -2.87
CA LYS A 254 18.21 24.59 -2.82
C LYS A 254 17.34 25.49 -3.71
N ASN A 255 17.31 26.79 -3.38
CA ASN A 255 16.64 27.83 -4.17
C ASN A 255 15.16 27.54 -4.47
N VAL A 256 14.44 26.99 -3.49
CA VAL A 256 12.99 26.73 -3.58
C VAL A 256 12.21 27.80 -2.85
N GLN A 257 11.23 28.43 -3.50
CA GLN A 257 10.30 29.34 -2.81
C GLN A 257 9.25 28.55 -2.01
N GLY A 258 8.57 27.60 -2.64
CA GLY A 258 7.68 26.64 -2.00
C GLY A 258 7.60 25.34 -2.77
N ALA A 259 7.13 24.28 -2.13
CA ALA A 259 7.03 22.97 -2.77
C ALA A 259 5.84 22.19 -2.22
N VAL A 260 5.09 21.57 -3.12
CA VAL A 260 4.03 20.61 -2.82
C VAL A 260 4.35 19.30 -3.51
N TRP A 261 4.17 18.19 -2.81
CA TRP A 261 4.26 16.85 -3.37
C TRP A 261 2.86 16.28 -3.58
N ILE A 262 2.63 15.68 -4.74
CA ILE A 262 1.38 14.98 -5.08
C ILE A 262 1.66 13.51 -5.46
N PRO A 263 0.78 12.58 -5.07
CA PRO A 263 1.01 11.15 -5.26
C PRO A 263 0.88 10.67 -6.71
N ALA A 264 0.12 11.38 -7.56
CA ALA A 264 -0.14 11.00 -8.95
C ALA A 264 -0.20 12.22 -9.89
N ASP A 265 0.04 11.99 -11.17
CA ASP A 265 -0.02 13.04 -12.22
C ASP A 265 -1.45 13.19 -12.74
N GLU A 266 -2.36 13.65 -11.88
CA GLU A 266 -3.76 13.89 -12.25
C GLU A 266 -4.09 15.38 -12.31
N PRO A 267 -4.88 15.84 -13.30
CA PRO A 267 -5.21 17.25 -13.45
C PRO A 267 -5.78 17.90 -12.19
N PHE A 268 -6.63 17.17 -11.44
CA PHE A 268 -7.23 17.70 -10.22
C PHE A 268 -6.21 17.82 -9.07
N LEU A 269 -5.21 16.93 -8.99
CA LEU A 269 -4.14 17.02 -7.99
C LEU A 269 -3.17 18.15 -8.31
N VAL A 270 -2.84 18.32 -9.59
CA VAL A 270 -2.03 19.45 -10.04
C VAL A 270 -2.73 20.77 -9.73
N GLN A 271 -4.05 20.84 -9.92
CA GLN A 271 -4.83 22.03 -9.57
C GLN A 271 -4.85 22.27 -8.06
N GLU A 272 -5.15 21.26 -7.25
CA GLU A 272 -5.10 21.37 -5.78
C GLU A 272 -3.72 21.83 -5.29
N ALA A 273 -2.64 21.31 -5.86
CA ALA A 273 -1.28 21.72 -5.50
C ALA A 273 -0.98 23.19 -5.86
N LYS A 274 -1.51 23.70 -6.98
CA LYS A 274 -1.43 25.14 -7.31
C LYS A 274 -2.20 25.96 -6.28
N ASP A 275 -3.40 25.53 -5.91
CA ASP A 275 -4.25 26.22 -4.95
C ASP A 275 -3.58 26.27 -3.57
N ILE A 276 -2.93 25.20 -3.13
CA ILE A 276 -2.10 25.16 -1.91
C ILE A 276 -0.92 26.14 -2.00
N LEU A 277 -0.18 26.14 -3.11
CA LEU A 277 0.97 27.04 -3.29
C LEU A 277 0.57 28.53 -3.35
N ASN A 278 -0.65 28.80 -3.79
CA ASN A 278 -1.25 30.14 -3.81
C ASN A 278 -1.93 30.50 -2.48
N GLY A 279 -2.00 29.58 -1.51
CA GLY A 279 -2.64 29.79 -0.22
C GLY A 279 -4.17 29.81 -0.25
N LEU A 280 -4.78 29.28 -1.32
CA LEU A 280 -6.23 29.17 -1.49
C LEU A 280 -6.79 27.96 -0.73
N THR A 281 -6.01 26.88 -0.63
CA THR A 281 -6.34 25.68 0.14
C THR A 281 -5.17 25.26 1.03
N VAL A 282 -5.39 24.25 1.88
CA VAL A 282 -4.39 23.74 2.83
C VAL A 282 -4.11 22.28 2.52
N ALA A 283 -2.83 21.93 2.39
CA ALA A 283 -2.40 20.54 2.26
C ALA A 283 -2.82 19.72 3.47
N ARG A 284 -3.35 18.53 3.21
CA ARG A 284 -3.94 17.65 4.24
C ARG A 284 -3.09 16.42 4.53
N GLY A 285 -2.13 16.12 3.67
CA GLY A 285 -1.20 15.03 3.85
C GLY A 285 -0.16 15.32 4.92
N LYS A 286 0.25 14.26 5.60
CA LYS A 286 1.35 14.25 6.56
C LYS A 286 2.66 14.01 5.82
N LYS A 287 3.67 14.83 6.12
CA LYS A 287 5.03 14.53 5.67
C LYS A 287 5.54 13.28 6.41
N ASN A 288 5.79 12.22 5.67
CA ASN A 288 6.18 10.90 6.16
C ASN A 288 7.64 10.52 5.80
N TRP A 289 8.48 11.51 5.44
CA TRP A 289 9.91 11.41 5.09
C TRP A 289 10.78 12.57 5.59
#